data_AF-A0A444HD69-F1
#
_entry.id   AF-A0A444HD69-F1
#
_cell.length_a   1.000
_cell.length_b   1.000
_cell.length_c   1.000
_cell.angle_alpha   90.00
_cell.angle_beta   90.00
_cell.angle_gamma   90.00
#
_symmetry.space_group_name_H-M   'P 1'
#
loop_
_entity.id
_entity.type
_entity.pdbx_description
1 polymer ?
#
loop_
_entity_poly.entity_id
_entity_poly.type
_entity_poly.pdbx_seq_one_letter_code
_entity_poly.pdbx_strand_id
1 'polypeptide(L)'
;MSYTKLNNEIERYYKQNNMSFGYNALTTTKEEQEERLKTYNQTRDIIVKKWIDEGKYKELISSAHGRWFPYDEFTKPLAEFFIKEGLISQLKFLCEKEIRLKIEDTLKCVKNVEENFPTVTKEEMTTYNLEVYLEGKSYHPIGELSKWRAKSLKLLDNYIELLKNTSETAYLETIEDIRKKVSMMTIKKNDLKFIKHKI
;
A
#
# COMPACT_ATOMS: atom_id res chain seq x y z
N MET A 1 -4.06 -0.24 -14.88
CA MET A 1 -4.79 -1.29 -15.63
C MET A 1 -5.80 -2.08 -14.79
N SER A 2 -5.60 -2.36 -13.49
CA SER A 2 -6.56 -3.19 -12.72
C SER A 2 -7.77 -2.44 -12.14
N TYR A 3 -7.63 -1.20 -11.64
CA TYR A 3 -8.80 -0.37 -11.30
C TYR A 3 -9.79 -0.25 -12.46
N THR A 4 -9.26 -0.13 -13.67
CA THR A 4 -10.03 -0.19 -14.90
C THR A 4 -10.78 -1.52 -15.03
N LYS A 5 -10.16 -2.67 -14.72
CA LYS A 5 -10.84 -3.98 -14.76
C LYS A 5 -11.95 -4.09 -13.70
N LEU A 6 -11.68 -3.68 -12.46
CA LEU A 6 -12.68 -3.74 -11.39
C LEU A 6 -13.84 -2.80 -11.68
N ASN A 7 -13.58 -1.56 -12.10
CA ASN A 7 -14.63 -0.64 -12.52
C ASN A 7 -15.39 -1.13 -13.74
N ASN A 8 -14.72 -1.73 -14.72
CA ASN A 8 -15.42 -2.32 -15.87
C ASN A 8 -16.38 -3.44 -15.44
N GLU A 9 -16.02 -4.26 -14.43
CA GLU A 9 -16.94 -5.25 -13.87
C GLU A 9 -18.08 -4.59 -13.08
N ILE A 10 -17.82 -3.51 -12.33
CA ILE A 10 -18.86 -2.74 -11.63
C ILE A 10 -19.84 -2.15 -12.65
N GLU A 11 -19.35 -1.54 -13.73
CA GLU A 11 -20.16 -1.00 -14.82
C GLU A 11 -21.00 -2.10 -15.50
N ARG A 12 -20.43 -3.29 -15.71
CA ARG A 12 -21.17 -4.45 -16.25
C ARG A 12 -22.27 -4.89 -15.29
N TYR A 13 -21.98 -4.98 -14.00
CA TYR A 13 -22.96 -5.31 -12.97
C TYR A 13 -24.11 -4.30 -12.97
N TYR A 14 -23.80 -3.01 -13.03
CA TYR A 14 -24.80 -1.94 -13.05
C TYR A 14 -25.73 -2.09 -14.26
N LYS A 15 -25.16 -2.28 -15.46
CA LYS A 15 -25.93 -2.50 -16.70
C LYS A 15 -26.85 -3.72 -16.62
N GLN A 16 -26.38 -4.82 -16.04
CA GLN A 16 -27.17 -6.05 -15.88
C GLN A 16 -28.32 -5.90 -14.89
N ASN A 17 -28.21 -4.96 -13.94
CA ASN A 17 -29.21 -4.71 -12.90
C ASN A 17 -30.04 -3.44 -13.17
N ASN A 18 -30.02 -2.91 -14.40
CA ASN A 18 -30.72 -1.67 -14.78
C ASN A 18 -30.34 -0.45 -13.91
N MET A 19 -29.13 -0.43 -13.39
CA MET A 19 -28.58 0.68 -12.61
C MET A 19 -27.76 1.60 -13.50
N SER A 20 -27.79 2.91 -13.22
CA SER A 20 -27.00 3.89 -13.95
C SER A 20 -25.64 4.11 -13.28
N PHE A 21 -24.57 4.09 -14.08
CA PHE A 21 -23.23 4.45 -13.61
C PHE A 21 -23.04 5.96 -13.82
N GLY A 22 -23.10 6.75 -12.74
CA GLY A 22 -22.98 8.20 -12.80
C GLY A 22 -21.60 8.69 -12.32
N TYR A 23 -20.87 9.39 -13.19
CA TYR A 23 -19.58 10.02 -12.84
C TYR A 23 -19.71 11.50 -12.38
N ASN A 24 -20.90 12.10 -12.48
CA ASN A 24 -21.05 13.54 -12.30
C ASN A 24 -21.62 13.89 -10.91
N ALA A 25 -20.80 14.55 -10.10
CA ALA A 25 -21.12 15.02 -8.76
C ALA A 25 -21.70 16.45 -8.73
N LEU A 26 -21.69 17.16 -9.87
CA LEU A 26 -22.04 18.58 -9.95
C LEU A 26 -23.54 18.89 -9.80
N THR A 27 -24.40 17.87 -9.92
CA THR A 27 -25.86 18.04 -9.93
C THR A 27 -26.57 17.18 -8.89
N THR A 28 -25.85 16.68 -7.88
CA THR A 28 -26.39 15.76 -6.87
C THR A 28 -26.27 16.29 -5.46
N THR A 29 -27.22 15.96 -4.61
CA THR A 29 -27.16 16.27 -3.18
C THR A 29 -26.11 15.40 -2.46
N LYS A 30 -25.78 15.75 -1.21
CA LYS A 30 -24.85 14.97 -0.38
C LYS A 30 -25.39 13.57 -0.11
N GLU A 31 -26.68 13.46 0.16
CA GLU A 31 -27.37 12.20 0.43
C GLU A 31 -27.32 11.28 -0.80
N GLU A 32 -27.55 11.82 -1.99
CA GLU A 32 -27.43 11.05 -3.24
C GLU A 32 -26.00 10.57 -3.51
N GLN A 33 -24.98 11.39 -3.17
CA GLN A 33 -23.58 10.99 -3.29
C GLN A 33 -23.23 9.86 -2.31
N GLU A 34 -23.72 9.94 -1.07
CA GLU A 34 -23.52 8.91 -0.04
C GLU A 34 -24.21 7.60 -0.43
N GLU A 35 -25.44 7.65 -0.94
CA GLU A 35 -26.15 6.47 -1.42
C GLU A 35 -25.46 5.81 -2.62
N ARG A 36 -24.96 6.63 -3.56
CA ARG A 36 -24.15 6.14 -4.70
C ARG A 36 -22.86 5.47 -4.24
N LEU A 37 -22.14 6.09 -3.30
CA LEU A 37 -20.91 5.51 -2.76
C LEU A 37 -21.19 4.19 -2.03
N LYS A 38 -22.26 4.14 -1.24
CA LYS A 38 -22.72 2.91 -0.57
C LYS A 38 -23.01 1.80 -1.59
N THR A 39 -23.76 2.13 -2.63
CA THR A 39 -24.12 1.19 -3.71
C THR A 39 -22.89 0.69 -4.46
N TYR A 40 -21.94 1.59 -4.74
CA TYR A 40 -20.67 1.26 -5.38
C TYR A 40 -19.84 0.32 -4.50
N ASN A 41 -19.72 0.60 -3.20
CA ASN A 41 -18.99 -0.24 -2.26
C ASN A 41 -19.62 -1.64 -2.13
N GLN A 42 -20.96 -1.73 -2.05
CA GLN A 42 -21.66 -3.01 -2.05
C GLN A 42 -21.39 -3.81 -3.33
N THR A 43 -21.42 -3.16 -4.48
CA THR A 43 -21.16 -3.82 -5.77
C THR A 43 -19.70 -4.25 -5.90
N ARG A 44 -18.77 -3.41 -5.45
CA ARG A 44 -17.34 -3.75 -5.34
C ARG A 44 -17.17 -5.03 -4.51
N ASP A 45 -17.81 -5.12 -3.36
CA ASP A 45 -17.66 -6.26 -2.45
C ASP A 45 -18.22 -7.56 -3.09
N ILE A 46 -19.34 -7.47 -3.82
CA ILE A 46 -19.89 -8.59 -4.61
C ILE A 46 -18.88 -9.07 -5.66
N ILE A 47 -18.27 -8.15 -6.41
CA ILE A 47 -17.30 -8.50 -7.46
C ILE A 47 -16.00 -9.04 -6.88
N VAL A 48 -15.53 -8.46 -5.77
CA VAL A 48 -14.36 -8.95 -5.02
C VAL A 48 -14.61 -10.38 -4.55
N LYS A 49 -15.78 -10.65 -3.97
CA LYS A 49 -16.18 -12.00 -3.54
C LYS A 49 -16.19 -12.97 -4.73
N LYS A 50 -16.81 -12.58 -5.84
CA LYS A 50 -16.79 -13.37 -7.09
C LYS A 50 -15.36 -13.65 -7.57
N TRP A 51 -14.48 -12.66 -7.57
CA TRP A 51 -13.09 -12.84 -8.00
C TRP A 51 -12.28 -13.70 -7.05
N ILE A 52 -12.57 -13.66 -5.75
CA ILE A 52 -12.03 -14.61 -4.76
C ILE A 52 -12.44 -16.03 -5.13
N ASP A 53 -13.74 -16.25 -5.34
CA ASP A 53 -14.28 -17.58 -5.66
C ASP A 53 -13.78 -18.10 -7.03
N GLU A 54 -13.48 -17.20 -7.98
CA GLU A 54 -12.87 -17.51 -9.29
C GLU A 54 -11.33 -17.60 -9.27
N GLY A 55 -10.67 -17.37 -8.13
CA GLY A 55 -9.20 -17.42 -8.03
C GLY A 55 -8.47 -16.29 -8.78
N LYS A 56 -9.13 -15.16 -9.04
CA LYS A 56 -8.57 -13.99 -9.75
C LYS A 56 -7.68 -13.11 -8.87
N TYR A 57 -6.71 -13.73 -8.19
CA TYR A 57 -5.84 -13.06 -7.22
C TYR A 57 -4.94 -11.99 -7.84
N LYS A 58 -4.54 -12.15 -9.10
CA LYS A 58 -3.72 -11.13 -9.80
C LYS A 58 -4.49 -9.83 -9.98
N GLU A 59 -5.76 -9.91 -10.36
CA GLU A 59 -6.65 -8.76 -10.50
C GLU A 59 -6.92 -8.09 -9.14
N LEU A 60 -7.20 -8.88 -8.10
CA LEU A 60 -7.40 -8.40 -6.74
C LEU A 60 -6.16 -7.65 -6.22
N ILE A 61 -4.98 -8.27 -6.31
CA ILE A 61 -3.72 -7.66 -5.86
C ILE A 61 -3.42 -6.40 -6.67
N SER A 62 -3.65 -6.43 -7.98
CA SER A 62 -3.42 -5.22 -8.78
C SER A 62 -4.45 -4.12 -8.48
N SER A 63 -5.63 -4.43 -7.95
CA SER A 63 -6.60 -3.43 -7.48
C SER A 63 -6.10 -2.77 -6.19
N ALA A 64 -5.58 -3.58 -5.26
CA ALA A 64 -4.96 -3.10 -4.01
C ALA A 64 -3.79 -2.13 -4.29
N HIS A 65 -2.87 -2.51 -5.18
CA HIS A 65 -1.75 -1.63 -5.60
C HIS A 65 -2.19 -0.37 -6.34
N GLY A 66 -3.44 -0.31 -6.81
CA GLY A 66 -4.01 0.88 -7.41
C GLY A 66 -4.27 1.99 -6.39
N ARG A 67 -4.44 1.65 -5.10
CA ARG A 67 -4.70 2.57 -3.99
C ARG A 67 -5.94 3.45 -4.17
N TRP A 68 -6.92 2.94 -4.90
CA TRP A 68 -8.24 3.58 -5.05
C TRP A 68 -9.13 3.37 -3.83
N PHE A 69 -8.76 2.41 -2.97
CA PHE A 69 -9.48 2.06 -1.75
C PHE A 69 -8.58 2.26 -0.53
N PRO A 70 -9.15 2.68 0.61
CA PRO A 70 -8.42 2.68 1.88
C PRO A 70 -7.84 1.31 2.22
N TYR A 71 -6.69 1.30 2.90
CA TYR A 71 -6.00 0.06 3.28
C TYR A 71 -6.92 -0.90 4.06
N ASP A 72 -7.63 -0.37 5.06
CA ASP A 72 -8.50 -1.15 5.94
C ASP A 72 -9.77 -1.67 5.25
N GLU A 73 -10.19 -1.04 4.14
CA GLU A 73 -11.38 -1.47 3.40
C GLU A 73 -11.11 -2.55 2.35
N PHE A 74 -9.88 -2.64 1.85
CA PHE A 74 -9.59 -3.51 0.70
C PHE A 74 -8.34 -4.36 0.89
N THR A 75 -7.17 -3.73 1.07
CA THR A 75 -5.89 -4.42 1.12
C THR A 75 -5.78 -5.32 2.34
N LYS A 76 -6.21 -4.85 3.52
CA LYS A 76 -6.16 -5.62 4.76
C LYS A 76 -7.09 -6.85 4.73
N PRO A 77 -8.40 -6.72 4.40
CA PRO A 77 -9.27 -7.89 4.25
C PRO A 77 -8.76 -8.92 3.23
N LEU A 78 -8.18 -8.45 2.12
CA LEU A 78 -7.58 -9.34 1.12
C LEU A 78 -6.35 -10.08 1.65
N ALA A 79 -5.50 -9.40 2.43
CA ALA A 79 -4.35 -10.01 3.08
C ALA A 79 -4.76 -11.06 4.13
N GLU A 80 -5.75 -10.73 4.96
CA GLU A 80 -6.33 -11.65 5.94
C GLU A 80 -6.94 -12.90 5.28
N PHE A 81 -7.62 -12.72 4.14
CA PHE A 81 -8.09 -13.83 3.32
C PHE A 81 -6.92 -14.71 2.83
N PHE A 82 -5.85 -14.12 2.31
CA PHE A 82 -4.69 -14.91 1.88
C PHE A 82 -4.01 -15.68 3.02
N ILE A 83 -3.96 -15.11 4.22
CA ILE A 83 -3.46 -15.82 5.41
C ILE A 83 -4.36 -17.01 5.73
N LYS A 84 -5.68 -16.78 5.80
CA LYS A 84 -6.66 -17.82 6.13
C LYS A 84 -6.61 -19.00 5.17
N GLU A 85 -6.44 -18.73 3.88
CA GLU A 85 -6.37 -19.77 2.83
C GLU A 85 -4.96 -20.32 2.60
N GLY A 86 -3.96 -19.89 3.38
CA GLY A 86 -2.57 -20.35 3.23
C GLY A 86 -1.88 -19.87 1.94
N LEU A 87 -2.39 -18.82 1.30
CA LEU A 87 -1.90 -18.23 0.05
C LEU A 87 -0.73 -17.26 0.30
N ILE A 88 0.35 -17.78 0.91
CA ILE A 88 1.48 -16.97 1.36
C ILE A 88 2.21 -16.26 0.21
N SER A 89 2.33 -16.90 -0.96
CA SER A 89 2.96 -16.26 -2.13
C SER A 89 2.17 -15.03 -2.60
N GLN A 90 0.83 -15.08 -2.53
CA GLN A 90 -0.06 -13.98 -2.87
C GLN A 90 0.02 -12.86 -1.83
N LEU A 91 0.08 -13.21 -0.54
CA LEU A 91 0.33 -12.26 0.55
C LEU A 91 1.66 -11.52 0.34
N LYS A 92 2.75 -12.26 0.10
CA LYS A 92 4.08 -11.71 -0.20
C LYS A 92 3.99 -10.75 -1.39
N PHE A 93 3.40 -11.17 -2.50
CA PHE A 93 3.25 -10.30 -3.68
C PHE A 93 2.37 -9.05 -3.43
N LEU A 94 1.31 -9.18 -2.62
CA LEU A 94 0.43 -8.09 -2.23
C LEU A 94 1.20 -7.00 -1.46
N CYS A 95 2.00 -7.38 -0.47
CA CYS A 95 2.67 -6.44 0.43
C CYS A 95 4.02 -5.95 -0.10
N GLU A 96 4.85 -6.85 -0.62
CA GLU A 96 6.29 -6.61 -0.82
C GLU A 96 6.59 -5.62 -1.95
N LYS A 97 5.72 -5.53 -2.96
CA LYS A 97 5.89 -4.58 -4.06
C LYS A 97 5.92 -3.14 -3.55
N GLU A 98 4.94 -2.75 -2.74
CA GLU A 98 4.85 -1.38 -2.25
C GLU A 98 5.93 -1.09 -1.22
N ILE A 99 6.20 -2.02 -0.30
CA ILE A 99 7.29 -1.92 0.67
C ILE A 99 8.61 -1.65 -0.05
N ARG A 100 8.93 -2.46 -1.07
CA ARG A 100 10.15 -2.31 -1.84
C ARG A 100 10.24 -0.92 -2.49
N LEU A 101 9.17 -0.49 -3.17
CA LEU A 101 9.15 0.81 -3.84
C LEU A 101 9.35 1.97 -2.84
N LYS A 102 8.72 1.91 -1.66
CA LYS A 102 8.88 2.95 -0.63
C LYS A 102 10.28 2.95 -0.02
N ILE A 103 10.89 1.79 0.19
CA ILE A 103 12.29 1.72 0.65
C ILE A 103 13.24 2.23 -0.45
N GLU A 104 12.97 1.93 -1.73
CA GLU A 104 13.76 2.48 -2.85
C GLU A 104 13.65 4.01 -2.94
N ASP A 105 12.47 4.59 -2.72
CA ASP A 105 12.29 6.04 -2.61
C ASP A 105 13.04 6.61 -1.40
N THR A 106 13.01 5.92 -0.26
CA THR A 106 13.78 6.29 0.93
C THR A 106 15.29 6.31 0.64
N LEU A 107 15.82 5.27 -0.02
CA LEU A 107 17.23 5.18 -0.41
C LEU A 107 17.65 6.30 -1.38
N LYS A 108 16.78 6.68 -2.33
CA LYS A 108 17.05 7.82 -3.23
C LYS A 108 17.14 9.12 -2.44
N CYS A 109 16.26 9.33 -1.47
CA CYS A 109 16.29 10.51 -0.62
C CYS A 109 17.52 10.54 0.29
N VAL A 110 17.92 9.39 0.89
CA VAL A 110 19.17 9.28 1.66
C VAL A 110 20.34 9.72 0.81
N LYS A 111 20.48 9.15 -0.40
CA LYS A 111 21.54 9.52 -1.34
C LYS A 111 21.54 11.03 -1.64
N ASN A 112 20.37 11.59 -1.93
CA ASN A 112 20.24 13.03 -2.19
C ASN A 112 20.65 13.90 -1.00
N VAL A 113 20.34 13.49 0.23
CA VAL A 113 20.77 14.21 1.43
C VAL A 113 22.29 14.08 1.62
N GLU A 114 22.85 12.88 1.49
CA GLU A 114 24.30 12.65 1.62
C GLU A 114 25.12 13.44 0.59
N GLU A 115 24.64 13.56 -0.66
CA GLU A 115 25.32 14.29 -1.73
C GLU A 115 25.24 15.82 -1.58
N ASN A 116 24.08 16.34 -1.15
CA ASN A 116 23.85 17.79 -1.12
C ASN A 116 24.03 18.42 0.27
N PHE A 117 24.02 17.61 1.34
CA PHE A 117 24.11 18.05 2.74
C PHE A 117 25.05 17.12 3.53
N PRO A 118 26.34 17.05 3.16
CA PRO A 118 27.28 16.06 3.70
C PRO A 118 27.57 16.20 5.20
N THR A 119 27.25 17.35 5.80
CA THR A 119 27.40 17.58 7.24
C THR A 119 26.24 17.03 8.06
N VAL A 120 25.12 16.68 7.43
CA VAL A 120 23.93 16.15 8.11
C VAL A 120 24.20 14.70 8.52
N THR A 121 24.14 14.45 9.81
CA THR A 121 24.30 13.14 10.42
C THR A 121 23.04 12.29 10.26
N LYS A 122 23.20 10.96 10.38
CA LYS A 122 22.05 10.06 10.41
C LYS A 122 21.12 10.34 11.58
N GLU A 123 21.65 10.75 12.73
CA GLU A 123 20.84 11.10 13.88
C GLU A 123 19.89 12.25 13.53
N GLU A 124 20.41 13.33 12.94
CA GLU A 124 19.61 14.49 12.50
C GLU A 124 18.54 14.11 11.48
N MET A 125 18.83 13.25 10.49
CA MET A 125 17.77 12.83 9.57
C MET A 125 16.75 11.88 10.21
N THR A 126 17.10 11.13 11.26
CA THR A 126 16.13 10.27 11.97
C THR A 126 15.22 11.03 12.92
N THR A 127 15.70 12.12 13.51
CA THR A 127 14.98 12.94 14.51
C THR A 127 14.25 14.14 13.91
N TYR A 128 14.40 14.36 12.60
CA TYR A 128 13.72 15.43 11.88
C TYR A 128 12.19 15.37 12.07
N ASN A 129 11.61 16.51 12.44
CA ASN A 129 10.18 16.60 12.71
C ASN A 129 9.38 16.54 11.41
N LEU A 130 8.71 15.41 11.19
CA LEU A 130 7.89 15.17 10.00
C LEU A 130 6.64 16.07 9.97
N GLU A 131 6.01 16.35 11.11
CA GLU A 131 4.78 17.14 11.19
C GLU A 131 5.03 18.57 10.70
N VAL A 132 6.10 19.20 11.18
CA VAL A 132 6.53 20.54 10.74
C VAL A 132 6.74 20.60 9.23
N TYR A 133 7.30 19.55 8.64
CA TYR A 133 7.47 19.48 7.18
C TYR A 133 6.17 19.25 6.42
N LEU A 134 5.25 18.45 6.96
CA LEU A 134 3.94 18.22 6.33
C LEU A 134 3.03 19.46 6.41
N GLU A 135 3.18 20.29 7.43
CA GLU A 135 2.52 21.60 7.54
C GLU A 135 3.17 22.65 6.64
N GLY A 136 4.45 22.48 6.34
CA GLY A 136 5.22 23.34 5.45
C GLY A 136 4.74 23.28 4.00
N LYS A 137 4.80 24.43 3.32
CA LYS A 137 4.50 24.53 1.87
C LYS A 137 5.75 24.38 0.99
N SER A 138 6.94 24.32 1.58
CA SER A 138 8.22 24.25 0.87
C SER A 138 8.84 22.85 0.94
N TYR A 139 9.47 22.46 -0.17
CA TYR A 139 10.25 21.22 -0.21
C TYR A 139 11.48 21.32 0.69
N HIS A 140 11.73 20.27 1.48
CA HIS A 140 12.94 20.12 2.28
C HIS A 140 13.49 18.70 2.09
N PRO A 141 14.74 18.51 1.64
CA PRO A 141 15.31 17.19 1.38
C PRO A 141 15.23 16.19 2.54
N ILE A 142 15.49 16.64 3.77
CA ILE A 142 15.37 15.82 4.98
C ILE A 142 13.90 15.54 5.32
N GLY A 143 13.00 16.47 5.01
CA GLY A 143 11.56 16.28 5.18
C GLY A 143 10.99 15.25 4.21
N GLU A 144 11.41 15.32 2.94
CA GLU A 144 11.07 14.34 1.92
C GLU A 144 11.58 12.95 2.31
N LEU A 145 12.82 12.85 2.76
CA LEU A 145 13.40 11.62 3.33
C LEU A 145 12.55 11.08 4.48
N SER A 146 12.22 11.94 5.46
CA SER A 146 11.41 11.57 6.63
C SER A 146 10.03 11.06 6.22
N LYS A 147 9.39 11.69 5.23
CA LYS A 147 8.10 11.27 4.68
C LYS A 147 8.16 9.88 4.05
N TRP A 148 9.18 9.58 3.24
CA TRP A 148 9.31 8.26 2.62
C TRP A 148 9.72 7.17 3.61
N ARG A 149 10.58 7.50 4.59
CA ARG A 149 10.92 6.62 5.71
C ARG A 149 9.67 6.24 6.51
N ALA A 150 8.85 7.23 6.90
CA ALA A 150 7.61 6.99 7.65
C ALA A 150 6.63 6.10 6.87
N LYS A 151 6.46 6.33 5.56
CA LYS A 151 5.62 5.47 4.70
C LYS A 151 6.15 4.04 4.62
N SER A 152 7.47 3.87 4.51
CA SER A 152 8.10 2.55 4.48
C SER A 152 7.89 1.81 5.80
N LEU A 153 8.10 2.49 6.94
CA LEU A 153 7.89 1.92 8.27
C LEU A 153 6.44 1.49 8.48
N LYS A 154 5.47 2.34 8.10
CA LYS A 154 4.05 1.98 8.20
C LYS A 154 3.70 0.71 7.42
N LEU A 155 4.21 0.56 6.20
CA LEU A 155 3.96 -0.65 5.40
C LEU A 155 4.66 -1.89 5.99
N LEU A 156 5.87 -1.73 6.54
CA LEU A 156 6.59 -2.82 7.21
C LEU A 156 5.90 -3.25 8.50
N ASP A 157 5.41 -2.30 9.31
CA ASP A 157 4.69 -2.56 10.56
C ASP A 157 3.40 -3.35 10.26
N ASN A 158 2.61 -2.90 9.29
CA ASN A 158 1.43 -3.62 8.82
C ASN A 158 1.77 -5.04 8.34
N TYR A 159 2.88 -5.21 7.61
CA TYR A 159 3.27 -6.51 7.08
C TYR A 159 3.77 -7.47 8.17
N ILE A 160 4.50 -6.95 9.16
CA ILE A 160 4.94 -7.69 10.35
C ILE A 160 3.72 -8.22 11.12
N GLU A 161 2.69 -7.39 11.31
CA GLU A 161 1.44 -7.83 11.95
C GLU A 161 0.75 -8.96 11.18
N LEU A 162 0.73 -8.89 9.85
CA LEU A 162 0.21 -9.95 8.99
C LEU A 162 1.04 -11.25 9.11
N LEU A 163 2.37 -11.14 9.04
CA LEU A 163 3.28 -12.29 9.10
C LEU A 163 3.26 -13.02 10.45
N LYS A 164 2.97 -12.33 11.56
CA LYS A 164 2.79 -12.97 12.89
C LYS A 164 1.65 -14.00 12.91
N ASN A 165 0.70 -13.88 11.99
CA ASN A 165 -0.41 -14.83 11.84
C ASN A 165 -0.12 -15.95 10.84
N THR A 166 1.14 -16.12 10.44
CA THR A 166 1.59 -17.14 9.49
C THR A 166 2.65 -18.05 10.12
N SER A 167 2.97 -19.17 9.48
CA SER A 167 4.06 -20.06 9.89
C SER A 167 5.46 -19.58 9.46
N GLU A 168 5.59 -18.39 8.85
CA GLU A 168 6.81 -17.87 8.23
C GLU A 168 7.74 -17.17 9.25
N THR A 169 8.06 -17.82 10.38
CA THR A 169 8.81 -17.22 11.49
C THR A 169 10.20 -16.71 11.10
N ALA A 170 10.98 -17.49 10.35
CA ALA A 170 12.30 -17.07 9.88
C ALA A 170 12.24 -15.89 8.90
N TYR A 171 11.16 -15.80 8.12
CA TYR A 171 10.97 -14.68 7.20
C TYR A 171 10.49 -13.42 7.93
N LEU A 172 9.64 -13.58 8.95
CA LEU A 172 9.24 -12.49 9.85
C LEU A 172 10.47 -11.82 10.48
N GLU A 173 11.42 -12.58 11.02
CA GLU A 173 12.68 -12.05 11.57
C GLU A 173 13.47 -11.23 10.53
N THR A 174 13.47 -11.69 9.27
CA THR A 174 14.10 -10.96 8.16
C THR A 174 13.42 -9.62 7.90
N ILE A 175 12.08 -9.57 7.91
CA ILE A 175 11.32 -8.33 7.72
C ILE A 175 11.49 -7.39 8.93
N GLU A 176 11.56 -7.91 10.15
CA GLU A 176 11.84 -7.12 11.36
C GLU A 176 13.24 -6.48 11.32
N ASP A 177 14.26 -7.20 10.85
CA ASP A 177 15.61 -6.64 10.63
C ASP A 177 15.59 -5.53 9.56
N ILE A 178 14.89 -5.73 8.44
CA ILE A 178 14.72 -4.69 7.42
C ILE A 178 14.04 -3.46 8.02
N ARG A 179 12.97 -3.64 8.80
CA ARG A 179 12.25 -2.57 9.49
C ARG A 179 13.14 -1.81 10.45
N LYS A 180 13.99 -2.50 11.22
CA LYS A 180 15.02 -1.88 12.08
C LYS A 180 16.03 -1.06 11.25
N LYS A 181 16.53 -1.61 10.15
CA LYS A 181 17.49 -0.92 9.25
C LYS A 181 16.90 0.32 8.59
N VAL A 182 15.63 0.28 8.17
CA VAL A 182 14.90 1.45 7.64
C VAL A 182 14.74 2.51 8.73
N SER A 183 14.38 2.09 9.95
CA SER A 183 14.28 3.01 11.09
C SER A 183 15.62 3.68 11.38
N MET A 184 16.73 2.95 11.39
CA MET A 184 18.06 3.48 11.71
C MET A 184 18.78 4.12 10.49
N MET A 185 18.16 4.16 9.32
CA MET A 185 18.78 4.60 8.06
C MET A 185 20.11 3.90 7.75
N THR A 186 20.16 2.61 8.06
CA THR A 186 21.29 1.71 7.73
C THR A 186 20.94 0.73 6.61
N ILE A 187 19.70 0.78 6.12
CA ILE A 187 19.22 -0.03 4.99
C ILE A 187 20.06 0.21 3.73
N LYS A 188 20.36 -0.87 3.01
CA LYS A 188 21.11 -0.85 1.74
C LYS A 188 20.29 -1.51 0.63
N LYS A 189 20.65 -1.21 -0.61
CA LYS A 189 20.04 -1.86 -1.79
C LYS A 189 20.11 -3.38 -1.74
N ASN A 190 21.16 -3.95 -1.15
CA ASN A 190 21.33 -5.39 -1.02
C ASN A 190 20.34 -6.04 -0.04
N ASP A 191 19.84 -5.31 0.96
CA ASP A 191 18.83 -5.82 1.89
C ASP A 191 17.49 -6.06 1.17
N LEU A 192 17.22 -5.33 0.09
CA LEU A 192 16.00 -5.51 -0.70
C LEU A 192 15.96 -6.82 -1.46
N LYS A 193 17.03 -7.62 -1.53
CA LYS A 193 17.00 -8.93 -2.19
C LYS A 193 16.01 -9.92 -1.54
N PHE A 194 15.69 -9.68 -0.26
CA PHE A 194 14.75 -10.49 0.50
C PHE A 194 13.28 -10.11 0.24
N ILE A 195 13.01 -8.89 -0.25
CA ILE A 195 11.67 -8.40 -0.57
C ILE A 195 11.45 -8.49 -2.08
N LYS A 196 10.73 -9.52 -2.51
CA LYS A 196 10.51 -9.87 -3.92
C LYS A 196 9.10 -9.47 -4.34
N HIS A 197 9.00 -8.77 -5.47
CA HIS A 197 7.73 -8.32 -6.01
C HIS A 197 7.38 -9.03 -7.33
N LYS A 198 7.86 -10.26 -7.54
CA LYS A 198 7.55 -11.07 -8.71
C LYS A 198 6.98 -12.41 -8.26
N ILE A 199 5.89 -12.82 -8.89
CA ILE A 199 5.37 -14.20 -8.89
C ILE A 199 6.23 -15.00 -9.85
#